data_AF-A0A2W7DQC9-F1
#
_entry.id   AF-A0A2W7DQC9-F1
#
_cell.length_a   1.000
_cell.length_b   1.000
_cell.length_c   1.000
_cell.angle_alpha   90.00
_cell.angle_beta   90.00
_cell.angle_gamma   90.00
#
_symmetry.space_group_name_H-M   'P 1'
#
loop_
_entity.id
_entity.type
_entity.pdbx_description
1 polymer ?
#
loop_
_entity_poly.entity_id
_entity_poly.type
_entity_poly.pdbx_seq_one_letter_code
_entity_poly.pdbx_strand_id
1 'polypeptide(L)' 'MPPVDRLQPRFVDYIPDDVEAGVLYVSQRFSTAAHLCCCGCGREVVTPLNPAKWSTVELV' A
#
# COMPACT_ATOMS: atom_id res chain seq x y z
N MET A 1 4.26 -0.43 16.98
CA MET A 1 4.59 0.82 16.25
C MET A 1 3.52 1.85 16.57
N PRO A 2 3.78 3.17 16.50
CA PRO A 2 2.71 4.15 16.69
C PRO A 2 1.68 4.06 15.54
N PRO A 3 0.42 4.46 15.77
CA PRO A 3 -0.56 4.60 14.70
C PRO A 3 -0.11 5.63 13.66
N VAL A 4 -0.54 5.42 12.42
CA VAL A 4 -0.29 6.32 11.29
C VAL A 4 -1.63 6.77 10.71
N ASP A 5 -1.81 8.06 10.47
CA ASP A 5 -3.02 8.65 9.92
C ASP A 5 -2.92 8.99 8.42
N ARG A 6 -1.72 8.96 7.86
CA ARG A 6 -1.45 9.27 6.45
C ARG A 6 -0.46 8.29 5.83
N LEU A 7 -0.81 7.79 4.64
CA LEU A 7 0.09 6.99 3.82
C LEU A 7 0.67 7.83 2.70
N GLN A 8 1.97 7.71 2.46
CA GLN A 8 2.63 8.26 1.28
C GLN A 8 2.71 7.19 0.19
N PRO A 9 2.11 7.42 -1.00
CA PRO A 9 2.20 6.45 -2.09
C PRO A 9 3.63 6.37 -2.62
N ARG A 10 4.10 5.14 -2.86
CA ARG A 10 5.38 4.86 -3.51
C ARG A 10 5.16 3.81 -4.58
N PHE A 11 5.39 4.17 -5.83
CA PHE A 11 5.26 3.27 -6.96
C PHE A 11 6.53 2.44 -7.12
N VAL A 12 6.36 1.12 -7.21
CA VAL A 12 7.46 0.15 -7.28
C VAL A 12 7.08 -0.98 -8.24
N ASP A 13 8.06 -1.62 -8.86
CA ASP A 13 7.78 -2.85 -9.62
C ASP A 13 7.45 -4.02 -8.70
N TYR A 14 8.21 -4.15 -7.61
CA TYR A 14 8.10 -5.22 -6.62
C TYR A 14 7.90 -4.62 -5.23
N ILE A 15 6.97 -5.18 -4.46
CA ILE A 15 6.82 -4.83 -3.04
C ILE A 15 8.08 -5.32 -2.30
N PRO A 16 8.73 -4.48 -1.48
CA PRO A 16 9.90 -4.90 -0.71
C PRO A 16 9.53 -5.93 0.35
N ASP A 17 10.48 -6.77 0.76
CA ASP A 17 10.30 -7.72 1.86
C ASP A 17 10.04 -7.00 3.19
N ASP A 18 10.72 -5.87 3.41
CA ASP A 18 10.53 -5.02 4.58
C ASP A 18 9.60 -3.84 4.25
N VAL A 19 8.30 -4.01 4.53
CA VAL A 19 7.29 -2.97 4.30
C VAL A 19 7.40 -1.88 5.38
N GLU A 20 7.60 -0.63 4.98
CA GLU A 20 7.71 0.51 5.88
C GLU A 20 6.33 1.00 6.38
N ALA A 21 6.26 1.43 7.64
CA ALA A 21 5.07 2.11 8.16
C ALA A 21 4.90 3.50 7.53
N GLY A 22 3.66 3.85 7.20
CA GLY A 22 3.35 5.13 6.57
C GLY A 22 3.60 5.19 5.06
N VAL A 23 4.03 4.09 4.44
CA VAL A 23 4.19 3.99 2.99
C VAL A 23 3.12 3.08 2.41
N LEU A 24 2.43 3.53 1.37
CA LEU A 24 1.58 2.70 0.54
C LEU A 24 2.38 2.32 -0.72
N TYR A 25 2.93 1.12 -0.74
CA TYR A 25 3.58 0.62 -1.93
C TYR A 25 2.53 0.23 -2.95
N VAL A 26 2.70 0.68 -4.19
CA VAL A 26 1.79 0.40 -5.30
C VAL A 26 2.59 -0.25 -6.42
N SER A 27 2.30 -1.53 -6.70
CA SER A 27 2.83 -2.23 -7.85
C SER A 27 1.77 -2.33 -8.94
N GLN A 28 1.98 -1.56 -10.00
CA GLN A 28 1.12 -1.64 -11.18
C GLN A 28 1.33 -2.97 -11.92
N ARG A 29 2.57 -3.45 -11.96
CA ARG A 29 2.96 -4.72 -12.59
C ARG A 29 2.18 -5.90 -12.05
N PHE A 30 1.97 -5.95 -10.74
CA PHE A 30 1.23 -7.03 -10.08
C PHE A 30 -0.18 -6.62 -9.68
N SER A 31 -0.63 -5.43 -10.11
CA SER A 31 -1.95 -4.88 -9.79
C SER A 31 -2.29 -4.99 -8.30
N THR A 32 -1.36 -4.58 -7.44
CA THR A 32 -1.50 -4.73 -5.98
C THR A 32 -0.88 -3.54 -5.26
N ALA A 33 -1.40 -3.25 -4.07
CA ALA A 33 -0.78 -2.34 -3.13
C ALA A 33 -0.56 -3.02 -1.78
N ALA A 34 0.46 -2.60 -1.05
CA ALA A 34 0.78 -3.13 0.28
C ALA A 34 1.19 -1.99 1.23
N HIS A 35 0.85 -2.14 2.51
CA HIS A 35 1.29 -1.25 3.58
C HIS A 35 1.26 -1.99 4.92
N LEU A 36 1.93 -1.44 5.94
CA LEU A 36 1.70 -1.87 7.32
C LEU A 36 0.42 -1.24 7.88
N CYS A 37 -0.37 -2.04 8.58
CA CYS A 37 -1.65 -1.65 9.14
C CYS A 37 -1.52 -0.36 9.99
N CYS A 38 -2.32 0.65 9.62
CA CYS A 38 -2.29 1.99 10.18
C CYS A 38 -2.57 2.07 11.70
N CYS A 39 -3.12 1.01 12.32
CA CYS A 39 -3.32 0.98 13.77
C CYS A 39 -2.02 0.76 14.56
N GLY A 40 -0.89 0.51 13.89
CA GLY A 40 0.41 0.32 14.54
C GLY A 40 0.69 -1.13 15.00
N CYS A 41 -0.20 -2.08 14.66
CA CYS A 41 -0.05 -3.50 15.00
C CYS A 41 1.05 -4.23 14.20
N GLY A 42 1.60 -3.60 13.16
CA GLY A 42 2.71 -4.16 12.36
C GLY A 42 2.32 -5.28 11.38
N ARG A 43 1.02 -5.56 11.21
CA ARG A 43 0.56 -6.52 10.19
C ARG A 43 0.60 -5.89 8.80
N GLU A 44 1.06 -6.64 7.82
CA GLU A 44 0.95 -6.25 6.41
C GLU A 44 -0.50 -6.37 5.94
N VAL A 45 -0.93 -5.37 5.18
CA VAL A 45 -2.23 -5.32 4.51
C VAL A 45 -1.97 -5.25 3.01
N VAL A 46 -2.45 -6.27 2.31
CA VAL A 46 -2.37 -6.37 0.85
C VAL A 46 -3.73 -6.02 0.25
N THR A 47 -3.72 -5.09 -0.70
CA THR A 47 -4.89 -4.57 -1.39
C THR A 47 -4.76 -4.83 -2.90
N PRO A 48 -5.46 -5.84 -3.44
CA PRO A 48 -5.51 -6.06 -4.87
C PRO A 48 -6.18 -4.88 -5.59
N LEU A 49 -5.49 -4.33 -6.59
CA LEU A 49 -5.94 -3.21 -7.42
C LEU A 49 -6.57 -3.77 -8.70
N ASN A 50 -7.80 -4.26 -8.57
CA ASN A 50 -8.61 -4.69 -9.71
C ASN A 50 -9.98 -4.00 -9.70
N PRO A 51 -10.63 -3.84 -10.87
CA PRO A 51 -11.89 -3.11 -10.98
C PRO A 51 -13.04 -3.66 -10.14
N ALA A 52 -12.99 -4.94 -9.75
CA ALA A 52 -14.02 -5.56 -8.92
C ALA A 52 -13.91 -5.20 -7.43
N LYS A 53 -12.76 -4.65 -6.99
CA LYS A 53 -12.53 -4.26 -5.59
C LYS A 53 -12.06 -2.82 -5.45
N TRP A 54 -10.91 -2.50 -6.03
CA TRP A 54 -10.23 -1.22 -5.85
C TRP A 54 -9.57 -0.78 -7.16
N SER A 55 -9.79 0.49 -7.51
CA SER A 55 -9.21 1.11 -8.71
C SER A 55 -8.37 2.31 -8.29
N THR A 56 -7.26 2.53 -8.98
CA THR A 56 -6.45 3.73 -8.85
C THR A 56 -6.98 4.80 -9.79
N VAL A 57 -7.14 6.04 -9.31
CA VAL A 57 -7.45 7.21 -10.14
C VAL A 57 -6.36 8.24 -9.92
N GLU A 58 -5.76 8.74 -11.01
CA GLU A 58 -4.88 9.91 -10.95
C GLU A 58 -5.75 11.16 -11.02
N LEU A 59 -5.68 11.99 -9.98
CA LEU A 59 -6.37 13.27 -9.94
C LEU A 59 -5.48 14.31 -10.60
N VAL A 60 -5.96 14.83 -11.73
CA VAL A 60 -5.40 16.01 -12.43
C VAL A 60 -5.81 17.31 -11.74
#